data_AF-A0A959X5Q1-F1
#
_entry.id   AF-A0A959X5Q1-F1
#
_cell.length_a   1.000
_cell.length_b   1.000
_cell.length_c   1.000
_cell.angle_alpha   90.00
_cell.angle_beta   90.00
_cell.angle_gamma   90.00
#
_symmetry.space_group_name_H-M   'P 1'
#
loop_
_entity.id
_entity.type
_entity.pdbx_description
1 polymer ?
#
loop_
_entity_poly.entity_id
_entity_poly.type
_entity_poly.pdbx_seq_one_letter_code
_entity_poly.pdbx_strand_id
1 'polypeptide(L)'
;MSTVTETRNRTTLPTTGTTPTHPRLLAWLDEVVELCQPDAIHYCDGSDAEWDALVDLLVDAGTVVRLNPDHKPNSIYARTDPDDVARVEDSTFICSVDERDAGPTNNWMDPAQMKRILTDLYDGCMRGRTMYVMPFCMGHLDAEDPKFGVEVSDSAYVALSMRIMTRMGAETLRVMEETEADFVPCLHSVGMPLEPGVDDVAWPCNETKYIVHFPEERMVWSFGSGYGGNS
;
A
#
# COMPACT_ATOMS: atom_id res chain seq x y z
N MET A 1 -4.78 -6.65 -33.66
CA MET A 1 -4.07 -5.36 -33.56
C MET A 1 -3.20 -5.48 -32.34
N SER A 2 -1.88 -5.42 -32.50
CA SER A 2 -0.94 -5.50 -31.38
C SER A 2 -1.08 -4.20 -30.60
N THR A 3 -1.74 -4.24 -29.45
CA THR A 3 -1.64 -3.15 -28.47
C THR A 3 -0.19 -3.07 -28.05
N VAL A 4 0.48 -1.99 -28.42
CA VAL A 4 1.77 -1.64 -27.84
C VAL A 4 1.47 -1.42 -26.36
N THR A 5 1.91 -2.33 -25.50
CA THR A 5 1.90 -2.12 -24.06
C THR A 5 2.86 -0.97 -23.81
N GLU A 6 2.34 0.25 -23.66
CA GLU A 6 3.15 1.41 -23.30
C GLU A 6 3.76 1.12 -21.93
N THR A 7 5.06 0.88 -21.87
CA THR A 7 5.77 0.65 -20.61
C THR A 7 5.63 1.92 -19.76
N ARG A 8 4.83 1.83 -18.69
CA ARG A 8 4.66 2.96 -17.76
C ARG A 8 5.95 3.17 -16.98
N ASN A 9 6.46 4.40 -17.00
CA ASN A 9 7.68 4.77 -16.31
C ASN A 9 7.36 5.76 -15.20
N ARG A 10 7.84 5.49 -13.98
CA ARG A 10 7.68 6.35 -12.79
C ARG A 10 7.98 7.82 -13.07
N THR A 11 9.01 8.12 -13.86
CA THR A 11 9.44 9.49 -14.19
C THR A 11 8.52 10.24 -15.16
N THR A 12 7.59 9.52 -15.81
CA THR A 12 6.64 10.09 -16.76
C THR A 12 5.24 10.26 -16.17
N LEU A 13 4.97 9.67 -15.01
CA LEU A 13 3.67 9.74 -14.35
C LEU A 13 3.46 11.08 -13.64
N PRO A 14 2.22 11.62 -13.64
CA PRO A 14 1.84 12.69 -12.74
C PRO A 14 2.24 12.36 -11.30
N THR A 15 2.98 13.27 -10.68
CA THR A 15 3.56 13.06 -9.36
C THR A 15 3.23 14.23 -8.46
N THR A 16 2.88 13.93 -7.21
CA THR A 16 2.69 14.91 -6.13
C THR A 16 3.52 14.50 -4.90
N GLY A 17 3.80 15.48 -4.02
CA GLY A 17 4.76 15.30 -2.92
C GLY A 17 6.22 15.42 -3.36
N THR A 18 7.16 15.17 -2.45
CA THR A 18 8.59 15.20 -2.74
C THR A 18 9.07 13.82 -3.19
N THR A 19 9.61 13.74 -4.40
CA THR A 19 10.19 12.50 -4.92
C THR A 19 11.41 12.07 -4.09
N PRO A 20 11.47 10.81 -3.63
CA PRO A 20 12.63 10.26 -2.94
C PRO A 20 13.92 10.34 -3.75
N THR A 21 15.04 10.34 -3.06
CA THR A 21 16.39 10.21 -3.61
C THR A 21 17.07 8.90 -3.20
N HIS A 22 16.46 8.13 -2.28
CA HIS A 22 16.98 6.83 -1.83
C HIS A 22 17.09 5.81 -2.99
N PRO A 23 18.29 5.37 -3.42
CA PRO A 23 18.46 4.60 -4.66
C PRO A 23 17.72 3.26 -4.69
N ARG A 24 17.79 2.47 -3.61
CA ARG A 24 17.07 1.18 -3.50
C ARG A 24 15.55 1.35 -3.58
N LEU A 25 15.02 2.42 -2.99
CA LEU A 25 13.60 2.72 -3.00
C LEU A 25 13.16 3.06 -4.42
N LEU A 26 13.89 3.93 -5.12
CA LEU A 26 13.58 4.28 -6.50
C LEU A 26 13.59 3.08 -7.43
N ALA A 27 14.59 2.18 -7.30
CA ALA A 27 14.64 0.95 -8.09
C ALA A 27 13.44 0.03 -7.84
N TRP A 28 13.07 -0.16 -6.57
CA TRP A 28 11.89 -0.94 -6.22
C TRP A 28 10.59 -0.30 -6.71
N LEU A 29 10.45 1.03 -6.62
CA LEU A 29 9.29 1.75 -7.15
C LEU A 29 9.19 1.66 -8.67
N ASP A 30 10.32 1.63 -9.39
CA ASP A 30 10.30 1.45 -10.84
C ASP A 30 9.71 0.07 -11.21
N GLU A 31 10.09 -1.00 -10.50
CA GLU A 31 9.52 -2.34 -10.67
C GLU A 31 8.03 -2.39 -10.32
N VAL A 32 7.64 -1.75 -9.21
CA VAL A 32 6.24 -1.73 -8.74
C VAL A 32 5.34 -0.92 -9.69
N VAL A 33 5.83 0.20 -10.26
CA VAL A 33 5.10 0.98 -11.26
C VAL A 33 4.94 0.22 -12.56
N GLU A 34 5.97 -0.49 -13.01
CA GLU A 34 5.89 -1.32 -14.22
C GLU A 34 4.84 -2.42 -14.07
N LEU A 35 4.81 -3.08 -12.91
CA LEU A 35 3.86 -4.14 -12.60
C LEU A 35 2.42 -3.61 -12.41
N CYS A 36 2.23 -2.66 -11.49
CA CYS A 36 0.90 -2.27 -11.03
C CYS A 36 0.21 -1.25 -11.96
N GLN A 37 0.99 -0.53 -12.77
CA GLN A 37 0.53 0.44 -13.76
C GLN A 37 -0.43 1.53 -13.22
N PRO A 38 -0.06 2.26 -12.15
CA PRO A 38 -0.87 3.36 -11.63
C PRO A 38 -0.91 4.57 -12.57
N ASP A 39 -1.97 5.38 -12.49
CA ASP A 39 -2.14 6.59 -13.30
C ASP A 39 -1.39 7.80 -12.75
N ALA A 40 -1.11 7.81 -11.44
CA ALA A 40 -0.37 8.86 -10.77
C ALA A 40 0.38 8.30 -9.55
N ILE A 41 1.35 9.06 -9.03
CA ILE A 41 2.09 8.75 -7.82
C ILE A 41 1.93 9.90 -6.82
N HIS A 42 1.68 9.56 -5.56
CA HIS A 42 1.67 10.50 -4.46
C HIS A 42 2.67 10.03 -3.40
N TYR A 43 3.73 10.82 -3.17
CA TYR A 43 4.69 10.56 -2.10
C TYR A 43 4.19 11.22 -0.82
N CYS A 44 3.77 10.40 0.14
CA CYS A 44 3.16 10.89 1.37
C CYS A 44 4.19 11.60 2.26
N ASP A 45 3.86 12.81 2.72
CA ASP A 45 4.67 13.62 3.63
C ASP A 45 4.22 13.55 5.10
N GLY A 46 3.01 13.04 5.37
CA GLY A 46 2.43 12.86 6.70
C GLY A 46 1.89 14.14 7.36
N SER A 47 1.90 15.27 6.65
CA SER A 47 1.49 16.58 7.17
C SER A 47 -0.01 16.68 7.44
N ASP A 48 -0.41 17.69 8.22
CA ASP A 48 -1.83 18.00 8.42
C ASP A 48 -2.51 18.45 7.12
N ALA A 49 -1.78 19.14 6.23
CA ALA A 49 -2.31 19.57 4.94
C ALA A 49 -2.60 18.39 4.01
N GLU A 50 -1.70 17.39 3.99
CA GLU A 50 -1.93 16.13 3.28
C GLU A 50 -3.11 15.36 3.86
N TRP A 51 -3.18 15.25 5.20
CA TRP A 51 -4.33 14.64 5.88
C TRP A 51 -5.66 15.27 5.45
N ASP A 52 -5.76 16.60 5.48
CA ASP A 52 -6.98 17.30 5.11
C ASP A 52 -7.35 17.05 3.63
N ALA A 53 -6.36 17.09 2.73
CA ALA A 53 -6.56 16.85 1.31
C ALA A 53 -7.02 15.41 1.01
N LEU A 54 -6.43 14.41 1.68
CA LEU A 54 -6.84 13.01 1.54
C LEU A 54 -8.22 12.73 2.15
N VAL A 55 -8.56 13.39 3.27
CA VAL A 55 -9.92 13.30 3.83
C VAL A 55 -10.94 13.91 2.86
N ASP A 56 -10.67 15.09 2.30
CA ASP A 56 -11.58 15.70 1.32
C ASP A 56 -11.76 14.82 0.08
N LEU A 57 -10.67 14.26 -0.45
CA LEU A 57 -10.71 13.29 -1.54
C LEU A 57 -11.63 12.10 -1.23
N LEU A 58 -11.51 11.51 -0.04
CA LEU A 58 -12.32 10.36 0.37
C LEU A 58 -13.77 10.72 0.71
N VAL A 59 -14.04 11.97 1.12
CA VAL A 59 -15.41 12.48 1.29
C VAL A 59 -16.07 12.64 -0.07
N ASP A 60 -15.37 13.21 -1.04
CA ASP A 60 -15.85 13.39 -2.41
C ASP A 60 -16.11 12.04 -3.10
N ALA A 61 -15.26 11.05 -2.83
CA ALA A 61 -15.45 9.67 -3.28
C ALA A 61 -16.56 8.91 -2.53
N GLY A 62 -17.08 9.46 -1.43
CA GLY A 62 -18.09 8.80 -0.59
C GLY A 62 -17.56 7.66 0.29
N THR A 63 -16.25 7.41 0.30
CA THR A 63 -15.59 6.41 1.16
C THR A 63 -15.74 6.75 2.64
N VAL A 64 -15.61 8.04 2.98
CA VAL A 64 -15.72 8.51 4.35
C VAL A 64 -16.71 9.66 4.49
N VAL A 65 -17.20 9.86 5.71
CA VAL A 65 -17.95 11.07 6.09
C VAL A 65 -17.26 11.74 7.28
N ARG A 66 -17.20 13.06 7.26
CA ARG A 66 -16.75 13.84 8.43
C ARG A 66 -17.80 13.73 9.54
N LEU A 67 -17.36 13.43 10.76
CA LEU A 67 -18.22 13.44 11.94
C LEU A 67 -18.49 14.87 12.40
N ASN A 68 -19.51 15.05 13.23
CA ASN A 68 -19.83 16.37 13.78
C ASN A 68 -18.63 16.93 14.58
N PRO A 69 -18.03 18.06 14.17
CA PRO A 69 -16.82 18.59 14.77
C PRO A 69 -17.01 19.11 16.20
N ASP A 70 -18.24 19.51 16.58
CA ASP A 70 -18.55 19.95 17.95
C ASP A 70 -18.48 18.80 18.95
N HIS A 71 -18.61 17.55 18.48
CA HIS A 71 -18.57 16.34 19.31
C HIS A 71 -17.30 15.51 19.09
N LYS A 72 -16.82 15.46 17.85
CA LYS A 72 -15.71 14.63 17.37
C LYS A 72 -14.88 15.44 16.37
N PRO A 73 -14.11 16.44 16.85
CA PRO A 73 -13.29 17.26 15.96
C PRO A 73 -12.28 16.39 15.20
N ASN A 74 -12.02 16.76 13.93
CA ASN A 74 -11.12 16.06 13.02
C ASN A 74 -11.31 14.53 12.99
N SER A 75 -12.56 14.06 13.00
CA SER A 75 -12.88 12.64 12.98
C SER A 75 -13.70 12.28 11.75
N ILE A 76 -13.47 11.07 11.23
CA ILE A 76 -14.12 10.53 10.04
C ILE A 76 -14.78 9.17 10.35
N TYR A 77 -15.76 8.78 9.55
CA TYR A 77 -16.38 7.46 9.57
C TYR A 77 -16.31 6.86 8.17
N ALA A 78 -15.69 5.68 8.07
CA ALA A 78 -15.72 4.82 6.89
C ALA A 78 -16.72 3.68 7.11
N ARG A 79 -17.42 3.28 6.04
CA ARG A 79 -18.17 2.03 5.99
C ARG A 79 -17.56 1.15 4.91
N THR A 80 -17.12 -0.03 5.30
CA THR A 80 -16.43 -0.95 4.40
C THR A 80 -17.44 -1.85 3.68
N ASP A 81 -16.97 -2.50 2.62
CA ASP A 81 -17.77 -3.52 1.93
C ASP A 81 -18.07 -4.70 2.88
N PRO A 82 -19.29 -5.29 2.88
CA PRO A 82 -19.64 -6.43 3.73
C PRO A 82 -18.72 -7.65 3.61
N ASP A 83 -18.10 -7.84 2.44
CA ASP A 83 -17.16 -8.94 2.21
C ASP A 83 -15.73 -8.59 2.68
N ASP A 84 -15.50 -7.35 3.13
CA ASP A 84 -14.22 -6.81 3.58
C ASP A 84 -14.34 -6.12 4.96
N VAL A 85 -14.56 -6.92 6.01
CA VAL A 85 -14.88 -6.44 7.36
C VAL A 85 -13.95 -6.96 8.47
N ALA A 86 -13.00 -7.83 8.14
CA ALA A 86 -12.13 -8.49 9.11
C ALA A 86 -10.85 -9.02 8.45
N ARG A 87 -9.91 -9.48 9.29
CA ARG A 87 -8.76 -10.25 8.80
C ARG A 87 -9.22 -11.57 8.18
N VAL A 88 -8.61 -11.92 7.06
CA VAL A 88 -8.87 -13.18 6.34
C VAL A 88 -7.75 -14.18 6.63
N GLU A 89 -7.84 -14.83 7.78
CA GLU A 89 -6.79 -15.73 8.29
C GLU A 89 -6.50 -16.89 7.31
N ASP A 90 -7.54 -17.44 6.66
CA ASP A 90 -7.40 -18.50 5.64
C ASP A 90 -6.63 -18.06 4.38
N SER A 91 -6.53 -16.75 4.15
CA SER A 91 -5.80 -16.12 3.05
C SER A 91 -4.49 -15.46 3.50
N THR A 92 -4.09 -15.67 4.75
CA THR A 92 -2.83 -15.14 5.31
C THR A 92 -1.74 -16.19 5.31
N PHE A 93 -0.61 -15.93 4.65
CA PHE A 93 0.46 -16.91 4.44
C PHE A 93 1.82 -16.44 4.97
N ILE A 94 2.60 -17.39 5.47
CA ILE A 94 4.04 -17.28 5.70
C ILE A 94 4.74 -18.11 4.64
N CYS A 95 5.34 -17.45 3.64
CA CYS A 95 6.01 -18.07 2.51
C CYS A 95 7.53 -18.15 2.76
N SER A 96 7.93 -18.93 3.77
CA SER A 96 9.34 -19.29 4.00
C SER A 96 9.86 -20.25 2.94
N VAL A 97 11.18 -20.29 2.74
CA VAL A 97 11.82 -21.22 1.77
C VAL A 97 11.58 -22.68 2.14
N ASP A 98 11.64 -23.01 3.43
CA ASP A 98 11.27 -24.33 3.96
C ASP A 98 9.92 -24.23 4.68
N GLU A 99 8.98 -25.13 4.35
CA GLU A 99 7.65 -25.21 4.99
C GLU A 99 7.75 -25.34 6.52
N ARG A 100 8.79 -25.99 7.02
CA ARG A 100 8.99 -26.20 8.46
C ARG A 100 9.25 -24.90 9.22
N ASP A 101 9.78 -23.89 8.55
CA ASP A 101 10.07 -22.58 9.17
C ASP A 101 8.79 -21.73 9.32
N ALA A 102 7.76 -21.97 8.51
CA ALA A 102 6.42 -21.46 8.78
C ALA A 102 5.77 -22.22 9.96
N GLY A 103 5.96 -23.53 10.02
CA GLY A 103 5.53 -24.35 11.14
C GLY A 103 4.01 -24.60 11.18
N PRO A 104 3.53 -25.34 12.20
CA PRO A 104 2.18 -25.94 12.19
C PRO A 104 1.04 -24.94 12.48
N THR A 105 1.36 -23.69 12.80
CA THR A 105 0.38 -22.65 13.14
C THR A 105 0.11 -21.67 12.00
N ASN A 106 0.82 -21.80 10.87
CA ASN A 106 0.77 -20.87 9.77
C ASN A 106 0.31 -21.58 8.49
N ASN A 107 -0.38 -20.85 7.62
CA ASN A 107 -0.58 -21.31 6.26
C ASN A 107 0.71 -21.08 5.48
N TRP A 108 1.16 -22.11 4.77
CA TRP A 108 2.38 -22.06 3.97
C TRP A 108 2.06 -22.31 2.49
N MET A 109 2.80 -21.63 1.63
CA MET A 109 2.90 -21.94 0.21
C MET A 109 4.33 -21.67 -0.23
N ASP A 110 4.83 -22.46 -1.19
CA ASP A 110 6.13 -22.21 -1.82
C ASP A 110 6.24 -20.74 -2.28
N PRO A 111 7.30 -20.02 -1.88
CA PRO A 111 7.41 -18.58 -2.15
C PRO A 111 7.45 -18.27 -3.64
N ALA A 112 8.06 -19.13 -4.47
CA ALA A 112 8.10 -18.91 -5.91
C ALA A 112 6.73 -19.14 -6.55
N GLN A 113 5.95 -20.11 -6.07
CA GLN A 113 4.55 -20.29 -6.47
C GLN A 113 3.69 -19.10 -6.08
N MET A 114 3.78 -18.64 -4.83
CA MET A 114 2.98 -17.52 -4.34
C MET A 114 3.30 -16.23 -5.11
N LYS A 115 4.58 -15.96 -5.37
CA LYS A 115 4.99 -14.80 -6.19
C LYS A 115 4.40 -14.84 -7.59
N ARG A 116 4.37 -16.00 -8.26
CA ARG A 116 3.73 -16.11 -9.60
C ARG A 116 2.26 -15.74 -9.54
N ILE A 117 1.52 -16.29 -8.57
CA ILE A 117 0.09 -15.99 -8.39
C ILE A 117 -0.12 -14.49 -8.17
N LEU A 118 0.65 -13.90 -7.25
CA LEU A 118 0.50 -12.49 -6.91
C LEU A 118 0.97 -11.56 -8.03
N THR A 119 2.04 -11.88 -8.74
CA THR A 119 2.48 -11.09 -9.90
C THR A 119 1.39 -11.05 -10.97
N ASP A 120 0.71 -12.17 -11.24
CA ASP A 120 -0.43 -12.19 -12.18
C ASP A 120 -1.61 -11.34 -11.67
N LEU A 121 -1.85 -11.29 -10.36
CA LEU A 121 -2.90 -10.45 -9.76
C LEU A 121 -2.53 -8.95 -9.73
N TYR A 122 -1.25 -8.62 -9.53
CA TYR A 122 -0.78 -7.24 -9.49
C TYR A 122 -0.63 -6.60 -10.87
N ASP A 123 -0.54 -7.38 -11.95
CA ASP A 123 -0.40 -6.85 -13.31
C ASP A 123 -1.57 -5.90 -13.65
N GLY A 124 -1.27 -4.61 -13.72
CA GLY A 124 -2.25 -3.56 -14.00
C GLY A 124 -3.29 -3.30 -12.91
N CYS A 125 -3.12 -3.83 -11.70
CA CYS A 125 -4.13 -3.74 -10.63
C CYS A 125 -4.46 -2.31 -10.18
N MET A 126 -3.57 -1.34 -10.42
CA MET A 126 -3.73 0.07 -10.01
C MET A 126 -4.14 0.99 -11.16
N ARG A 127 -4.53 0.46 -12.33
CA ARG A 127 -4.98 1.31 -13.45
C ARG A 127 -6.14 2.20 -13.04
N GLY A 128 -6.08 3.48 -13.44
CA GLY A 128 -7.06 4.49 -13.05
C GLY A 128 -6.96 4.94 -11.59
N ARG A 129 -5.97 4.46 -10.81
CA ARG A 129 -5.75 4.82 -9.41
C ARG A 129 -4.41 5.51 -9.20
N THR A 130 -4.32 6.27 -8.11
CA THR A 130 -3.08 6.85 -7.59
C THR A 130 -2.36 5.81 -6.75
N MET A 131 -1.05 5.66 -6.96
CA MET A 131 -0.15 4.91 -6.09
C MET A 131 0.39 5.82 -4.99
N TYR A 132 0.02 5.54 -3.75
CA TYR A 132 0.50 6.21 -2.55
C TYR A 132 1.76 5.52 -2.05
N VAL A 133 2.85 6.27 -1.87
CA VAL A 133 4.13 5.78 -1.33
C VAL A 133 4.29 6.33 0.08
N MET A 134 4.33 5.43 1.06
CA MET A 134 4.28 5.78 2.48
C MET A 134 5.53 5.25 3.21
N PRO A 135 6.62 6.04 3.29
CA PRO A 135 7.74 5.71 4.16
C PRO A 135 7.33 5.81 5.62
N PHE A 136 7.60 4.78 6.41
CA PHE A 136 7.24 4.77 7.84
C PHE A 136 8.31 4.13 8.72
N CYS A 137 8.33 4.54 9.99
CA CYS A 137 9.17 3.95 11.03
C CYS A 137 8.32 3.30 12.12
N MET A 138 8.69 2.07 12.47
CA MET A 138 8.12 1.32 13.58
C MET A 138 8.91 1.63 14.86
N GLY A 139 8.28 2.38 15.76
CA GLY A 139 8.92 2.87 16.98
C GLY A 139 9.46 4.29 16.83
N HIS A 140 10.52 4.61 17.56
CA HIS A 140 11.12 5.94 17.56
C HIS A 140 12.19 6.08 16.47
N LEU A 141 12.24 7.24 15.81
CA LEU A 141 13.23 7.53 14.77
C LEU A 141 14.67 7.62 15.30
N ASP A 142 14.83 7.98 16.57
CA ASP A 142 16.12 8.09 17.27
C ASP A 142 16.50 6.81 18.04
N ALA A 143 15.83 5.68 17.75
CA ALA A 143 16.24 4.39 18.26
C ALA A 143 17.65 4.02 17.78
N GLU A 144 18.32 3.11 18.51
CA GLU A 144 19.64 2.59 18.10
C GLU A 144 19.58 1.81 16.77
N ASP A 145 18.46 1.13 16.52
CA ASP A 145 18.21 0.32 15.32
C ASP A 145 16.74 0.50 14.87
N PRO A 146 16.40 1.68 14.29
CA PRO A 146 15.05 1.98 13.85
C PRO A 146 14.61 1.04 12.72
N LYS A 147 13.34 0.61 12.77
CA LYS A 147 12.78 -0.32 11.78
C LYS A 147 11.94 0.43 10.77
N PHE A 148 12.51 0.60 9.58
CA PHE A 148 11.86 1.27 8.47
C PHE A 148 11.07 0.30 7.59
N GLY A 149 9.97 0.80 7.06
CA GLY A 149 9.22 0.17 5.98
C GLY A 149 8.79 1.22 4.97
N VAL A 150 8.49 0.78 3.76
CA VAL A 150 7.79 1.60 2.77
C VAL A 150 6.62 0.79 2.28
N GLU A 151 5.43 1.32 2.50
CA GLU A 151 4.22 0.74 1.96
C GLU A 151 3.79 1.48 0.69
N VAL A 152 3.49 0.71 -0.36
CA VAL A 152 2.88 1.18 -1.58
C VAL A 152 1.45 0.67 -1.62
N SER A 153 0.49 1.58 -1.80
CA SER A 153 -0.95 1.27 -1.78
C SER A 153 -1.70 2.09 -2.81
N ASP A 154 -2.76 1.57 -3.39
CA ASP A 154 -3.73 2.32 -4.21
C ASP A 154 -4.94 2.85 -3.40
N SER A 155 -4.87 2.77 -2.07
CA SER A 155 -5.93 3.22 -1.17
C SER A 155 -5.50 4.43 -0.33
N ALA A 156 -6.14 5.58 -0.57
CA ALA A 156 -5.96 6.77 0.25
C ALA A 156 -6.41 6.57 1.71
N TYR A 157 -7.38 5.67 1.95
CA TYR A 157 -7.81 5.33 3.31
C TYR A 157 -6.68 4.64 4.10
N VAL A 158 -5.90 3.79 3.42
CA VAL A 158 -4.72 3.15 4.02
C VAL A 158 -3.67 4.20 4.36
N ALA A 159 -3.43 5.17 3.47
CA ALA A 159 -2.50 6.28 3.76
C ALA A 159 -2.90 7.12 4.99
N LEU A 160 -4.18 7.47 5.13
CA LEU A 160 -4.69 8.13 6.34
C LEU A 160 -4.47 7.28 7.60
N SER A 161 -4.72 5.98 7.51
CA SER A 161 -4.57 5.06 8.65
C SER A 161 -3.10 4.89 9.04
N MET A 162 -2.21 4.72 8.06
CA MET A 162 -0.77 4.59 8.27
C MET A 162 -0.15 5.83 8.91
N ARG A 163 -0.64 7.03 8.55
CA ARG A 163 -0.28 8.29 9.21
C ARG A 163 -0.52 8.26 10.72
N ILE A 164 -1.65 7.67 11.15
CA ILE A 164 -2.00 7.58 12.57
C ILE A 164 -1.22 6.45 13.26
N MET A 165 -1.11 5.31 12.61
CA MET A 165 -0.59 4.07 13.22
C MET A 165 0.94 4.02 13.30
N THR A 166 1.63 4.81 12.48
CA THR A 166 3.08 4.77 12.35
C THR A 166 3.69 6.17 12.37
N ARG A 167 5.02 6.27 12.37
CA ARG A 167 5.72 7.53 12.09
C ARG A 167 5.92 7.59 10.58
N MET A 168 4.88 8.01 9.87
CA MET A 168 4.86 8.09 8.40
C MET A 168 5.31 9.46 7.90
N GLY A 169 5.98 9.50 6.76
CA GLY A 169 6.10 10.72 5.95
C GLY A 169 7.52 11.25 5.78
N ALA A 170 7.62 12.56 5.52
CA ALA A 170 8.84 13.20 5.04
C ALA A 170 10.02 13.08 6.00
N GLU A 171 9.76 13.15 7.31
CA GLU A 171 10.83 13.04 8.32
C GLU A 171 11.42 11.63 8.35
N THR A 172 10.60 10.59 8.21
CA THR A 172 11.07 9.21 8.10
C THR A 172 11.88 9.02 6.83
N LEU A 173 11.38 9.51 5.70
CA LEU A 173 12.09 9.45 4.42
C LEU A 173 13.45 10.13 4.50
N ARG A 174 13.51 11.32 5.12
CA ARG A 174 14.76 12.07 5.33
C ARG A 174 15.79 11.24 6.09
N VAL A 175 15.40 10.62 7.20
CA VAL A 175 16.31 9.77 7.99
C VAL A 175 16.76 8.55 7.19
N MET A 176 15.86 7.91 6.45
CA MET A 176 16.22 6.78 5.57
C MET A 176 17.25 7.21 4.51
N GLU A 177 17.08 8.38 3.88
CA GLU A 177 17.99 8.90 2.87
C GLU A 177 19.35 9.30 3.44
N GLU A 178 19.38 9.97 4.60
CA GLU A 178 20.62 10.39 5.25
C GLU A 178 21.49 9.21 5.72
N THR A 179 20.85 8.08 6.04
CA THR A 179 21.50 6.88 6.57
C THR A 179 21.62 5.74 5.56
N GLU A 180 21.10 5.93 4.35
CA GLU A 180 20.92 4.87 3.34
C GLU A 180 20.31 3.59 3.94
N ALA A 181 19.29 3.78 4.81
CA ALA A 181 18.73 2.69 5.60
C ALA A 181 18.02 1.64 4.73
N ASP A 182 18.21 0.37 5.10
CA ASP A 182 17.37 -0.70 4.56
C ASP A 182 15.93 -0.58 5.10
N PHE A 183 14.98 -1.10 4.33
CA PHE A 183 13.55 -1.03 4.66
C PHE A 183 12.81 -2.28 4.22
N VAL A 184 11.73 -2.59 4.92
CA VAL A 184 10.74 -3.63 4.57
C VAL A 184 9.86 -3.11 3.42
N PRO A 185 9.94 -3.66 2.19
CA PRO A 185 8.98 -3.35 1.14
C PRO A 185 7.62 -3.98 1.44
N CYS A 186 6.58 -3.15 1.50
CA CYS A 186 5.20 -3.58 1.63
C CYS A 186 4.44 -3.16 0.36
N LEU A 187 3.90 -4.12 -0.41
CA LEU A 187 3.09 -3.85 -1.59
C LEU A 187 1.63 -4.19 -1.28
N HIS A 188 0.74 -3.24 -1.47
CA HIS A 188 -0.69 -3.38 -1.25
C HIS A 188 -1.47 -2.90 -2.48
N SER A 189 -2.54 -3.61 -2.85
CA SER A 189 -3.57 -3.11 -3.76
C SER A 189 -4.94 -3.62 -3.32
N VAL A 190 -5.97 -2.79 -3.43
CA VAL A 190 -7.37 -3.23 -3.26
C VAL A 190 -7.85 -4.17 -4.38
N GLY A 191 -7.07 -4.29 -5.47
CA GLY A 191 -7.32 -5.24 -6.54
C GLY A 191 -8.53 -4.90 -7.42
N MET A 192 -8.89 -3.62 -7.54
CA MET A 192 -10.05 -3.16 -8.29
C MET A 192 -9.64 -2.05 -9.29
N PRO A 193 -8.98 -2.39 -10.41
CA PRO A 193 -8.58 -1.39 -11.42
C PRO A 193 -9.80 -0.70 -12.06
N LEU A 194 -9.67 0.59 -12.34
CA LEU A 194 -10.72 1.42 -12.96
C LEU A 194 -10.52 1.49 -14.48
N GLU A 195 -10.76 0.36 -15.14
CA GLU A 195 -10.77 0.28 -16.61
C GLU A 195 -11.90 1.13 -17.23
N PRO A 196 -11.83 1.50 -18.52
CA PRO A 196 -12.86 2.31 -19.17
C PRO A 196 -14.28 1.73 -18.98
N GLY A 197 -15.15 2.51 -18.31
CA GLY A 197 -16.53 2.13 -18.04
C GLY A 197 -16.77 1.43 -16.70
N VAL A 198 -15.74 1.28 -15.86
CA VAL A 198 -15.87 0.90 -14.46
C VAL A 198 -15.99 2.17 -13.61
N ASP A 199 -17.16 2.36 -13.00
CA ASP A 199 -17.34 3.40 -11.98
C ASP A 199 -16.70 2.92 -10.66
N ASP A 200 -16.06 3.84 -9.95
CA ASP A 200 -15.51 3.51 -8.63
C ASP A 200 -16.63 3.36 -7.59
N VAL A 201 -16.31 2.67 -6.50
CA VAL A 201 -17.21 2.44 -5.36
C VAL A 201 -16.63 3.05 -4.10
N ALA A 202 -17.48 3.29 -3.11
CA ALA A 202 -17.05 3.90 -1.84
C ALA A 202 -15.96 3.09 -1.13
N TRP A 203 -16.02 1.75 -1.20
CA TRP A 203 -15.02 0.87 -0.61
C TRP A 203 -14.57 -0.17 -1.64
N PRO A 204 -13.50 0.09 -2.40
CA PRO A 204 -12.99 -0.87 -3.38
C PRO A 204 -12.28 -2.04 -2.67
N CYS A 205 -12.57 -3.25 -3.12
CA CYS A 205 -11.91 -4.49 -2.71
C CYS A 205 -12.10 -5.57 -3.78
N ASN A 206 -11.48 -6.73 -3.61
CA ASN A 206 -11.57 -7.87 -4.51
C ASN A 206 -12.04 -9.13 -3.74
N GLU A 207 -12.79 -10.01 -4.39
CA GLU A 207 -13.16 -11.32 -3.83
C GLU A 207 -11.92 -12.19 -3.55
N THR A 208 -10.89 -12.07 -4.42
CA THR A 208 -9.59 -12.73 -4.24
C THR A 208 -8.73 -11.93 -3.27
N LYS A 209 -8.37 -12.55 -2.14
CA LYS A 209 -7.58 -11.91 -1.08
C LYS A 209 -6.35 -12.74 -0.73
N TYR A 210 -5.23 -12.05 -0.56
CA TYR A 210 -3.96 -12.64 -0.12
C TYR A 210 -3.22 -11.65 0.78
N ILE A 211 -2.76 -12.11 1.95
CA ILE A 211 -1.88 -11.37 2.84
C ILE A 211 -0.65 -12.24 3.06
N VAL A 212 0.46 -11.91 2.42
CA VAL A 212 1.61 -12.81 2.28
C VAL A 212 2.87 -12.17 2.83
N HIS A 213 3.57 -12.93 3.65
CA HIS A 213 4.84 -12.54 4.23
C HIS A 213 5.95 -13.42 3.66
N PHE A 214 7.05 -12.80 3.24
CA PHE A 214 8.28 -13.46 2.77
C PHE A 214 9.40 -13.19 3.78
N PRO A 215 9.63 -14.09 4.76
CA PRO A 215 10.50 -13.81 5.90
C PRO A 215 11.96 -13.54 5.54
N GLU A 216 12.52 -14.29 4.59
CA GLU A 216 13.92 -14.19 4.18
C GLU A 216 14.22 -12.88 3.44
N GLU A 217 13.23 -12.36 2.72
CA GLU A 217 13.32 -11.10 1.97
C GLU A 217 12.80 -9.89 2.76
N ARG A 218 12.20 -10.14 3.93
CA ARG A 218 11.53 -9.14 4.76
C ARG A 218 10.56 -8.28 3.94
N MET A 219 9.63 -8.95 3.27
CA MET A 219 8.69 -8.32 2.36
C MET A 219 7.26 -8.76 2.67
N VAL A 220 6.30 -7.87 2.47
CA VAL A 220 4.87 -8.13 2.67
C VAL A 220 4.11 -7.75 1.40
N TRP A 221 3.35 -8.68 0.85
CA TRP A 221 2.46 -8.45 -0.29
C TRP A 221 1.02 -8.68 0.14
N SER A 222 0.17 -7.66 -0.01
CA SER A 222 -1.26 -7.71 0.27
C SER A 222 -2.08 -7.36 -0.97
N PHE A 223 -3.11 -8.15 -1.23
CA PHE A 223 -3.99 -7.96 -2.37
C PHE A 223 -5.45 -8.17 -1.98
N GLY A 224 -6.32 -7.30 -2.46
CA GLY A 224 -7.77 -7.48 -2.53
C GLY A 224 -8.57 -6.98 -1.33
N SER A 225 -7.93 -6.53 -0.25
CA SER A 225 -8.63 -6.06 0.96
C SER A 225 -8.12 -4.69 1.37
N GLY A 226 -9.02 -3.71 1.55
CA GLY A 226 -8.70 -2.40 2.10
C GLY A 226 -8.84 -2.33 3.63
N TYR A 227 -9.13 -3.45 4.29
CA TYR A 227 -9.54 -3.50 5.69
C TYR A 227 -8.41 -3.78 6.69
N GLY A 228 -8.17 -2.82 7.59
CA GLY A 228 -7.53 -3.05 8.88
C GLY A 228 -6.18 -3.75 8.78
N GLY A 229 -6.03 -4.91 9.41
CA GLY A 229 -4.74 -5.64 9.43
C GLY A 229 -4.39 -6.39 8.13
N ASN A 230 -5.26 -6.37 7.12
CA ASN A 230 -4.94 -6.92 5.81
C ASN A 230 -4.27 -5.88 4.92
N SER A 231 -4.61 -4.60 5.10
CA SER A 231 -4.18 -3.48 4.25
C SER A 231 -3.06 -2.70 4.89
#